data_AF-A0A7L1SHP2-F1
#
_entry.id   AF-A0A7L1SHP2-F1
#
_cell.length_a   1.000
_cell.length_b   1.000
_cell.length_c   1.000
_cell.angle_alpha   90.00
_cell.angle_beta   90.00
_cell.angle_gamma   90.00
#
_symmetry.space_group_name_H-M   'P 1'
#
loop_
_entity.id
_entity.type
_entity.pdbx_description
1 polymer ?
#
loop_
_entity_poly.entity_id
_entity_poly.type
_entity_poly.pdbx_seq_one_letter_code
_entity_poly.pdbx_strand_id
1 'polypeptide(L)'
;NTYHYATLYDRDRRIPVYSAYIYQPGSGKRPHTWWFVEPQLIGKNNLKDMERETVLIDQHKFTLEEIKESQAVLEDYNKMTGLDRGHLSPSGHQNSRESKTATFTLTNIVPQDSSLNNGQWNNYEVRMIPKMSKGCTTTYVITGAVPGNSDAVNGRVNRPSHIWSAGCCLVGAQPKRAWGAIAENNKNEVENLKLGELEDRLSELYGGKTVTLFNNACPRQ
;
A
#
# COMPACT_ATOMS: atom_id res chain seq x y z
N ASN A 1 -18.51 -2.19 -10.83
CA ASN A 1 -17.23 -1.90 -10.18
C ASN A 1 -17.14 -2.70 -8.91
N THR A 2 -16.12 -3.54 -8.77
CA THR A 2 -15.89 -4.38 -7.58
C THR A 2 -14.79 -3.73 -6.75
N TYR A 3 -15.00 -3.54 -5.45
CA TYR A 3 -13.99 -2.92 -4.59
C TYR A 3 -13.02 -3.98 -4.06
N HIS A 4 -11.73 -3.82 -4.33
CA HIS A 4 -10.69 -4.79 -3.95
C HIS A 4 -9.89 -4.33 -2.72
N TYR A 5 -9.62 -3.02 -2.63
CA TYR A 5 -8.98 -2.32 -1.51
C TYR A 5 -9.27 -0.82 -1.66
N ALA A 6 -8.97 -0.03 -0.63
CA ALA A 6 -9.09 1.42 -0.65
C ALA A 6 -7.74 2.06 -0.39
N THR A 7 -7.45 3.19 -1.02
CA THR A 7 -6.18 3.90 -0.87
C THR A 7 -6.42 5.37 -0.62
N LEU A 8 -5.74 5.93 0.38
CA LEU A 8 -5.56 7.38 0.49
C LEU A 8 -4.24 7.74 -0.19
N TYR A 9 -4.31 8.54 -1.25
CA TYR A 9 -3.16 8.87 -2.09
C TYR A 9 -2.73 10.34 -1.92
N ASP A 10 -1.44 10.56 -1.69
CA ASP A 10 -0.82 11.89 -1.64
C ASP A 10 -0.36 12.28 -3.05
N ARG A 11 -1.07 13.21 -3.68
CA ARG A 11 -0.78 13.67 -5.04
C ARG A 11 0.49 14.52 -5.13
N ASP A 12 0.86 15.21 -4.05
CA ASP A 12 2.05 16.06 -4.04
C ASP A 12 3.31 15.21 -3.94
N ARG A 13 3.26 14.18 -3.09
CA ARG A 13 4.38 13.23 -2.89
C ARG A 13 4.35 12.04 -3.85
N ARG A 14 3.26 11.88 -4.60
CA ARG A 14 2.99 10.78 -5.54
C ARG A 14 3.15 9.38 -4.93
N ILE A 15 2.77 9.21 -3.67
CA ILE A 15 2.75 7.93 -2.97
C ILE A 15 1.43 7.72 -2.21
N PRO A 16 0.99 6.48 -1.99
CA PRO A 16 -0.06 6.21 -1.02
C PRO A 16 0.38 6.60 0.39
N VAL A 17 -0.53 7.26 1.12
CA VAL A 17 -0.42 7.42 2.57
C VAL A 17 -0.71 6.08 3.24
N TYR A 18 -1.79 5.42 2.81
CA TYR A 18 -2.12 4.04 3.19
C TYR A 18 -3.03 3.35 2.18
N SER A 19 -2.98 2.02 2.17
CA SER A 19 -3.93 1.12 1.55
C SER A 19 -4.61 0.25 2.61
N ALA A 20 -5.94 0.16 2.57
CA ALA A 20 -6.77 -0.64 3.47
C ALA A 20 -7.47 -1.76 2.69
N TYR A 21 -7.41 -2.99 3.19
CA TYR A 21 -7.94 -4.17 2.52
C TYR A 21 -8.38 -5.25 3.51
N ILE A 22 -9.16 -6.22 3.02
CA ILE A 22 -9.45 -7.45 3.76
C ILE A 22 -8.40 -8.49 3.38
N TYR A 23 -7.76 -9.12 4.35
CA TYR A 23 -6.85 -10.24 4.10
C TYR A 23 -7.65 -11.49 3.70
N GLN A 24 -7.49 -11.90 2.45
CA GLN A 24 -8.23 -13.00 1.83
C GLN A 24 -7.33 -13.76 0.83
N PRO A 25 -6.28 -14.46 1.30
CA PRO A 25 -5.38 -15.17 0.40
C PRO A 25 -6.16 -16.24 -0.39
N GLY A 26 -6.09 -16.19 -1.71
CA GLY A 26 -6.70 -17.19 -2.59
C GLY A 26 -5.70 -17.88 -3.50
N SER A 27 -6.17 -18.93 -4.16
CA SER A 27 -5.42 -19.65 -5.18
C SER A 27 -5.18 -18.77 -6.42
N GLY A 28 -4.12 -19.09 -7.17
CA GLY A 28 -3.77 -18.37 -8.40
C GLY A 28 -2.43 -17.66 -8.29
N LYS A 29 -1.73 -17.59 -9.43
CA LYS A 29 -0.41 -16.97 -9.55
C LYS A 29 -0.53 -15.45 -9.58
N ARG A 30 0.57 -14.78 -9.20
CA ARG A 30 0.78 -13.36 -9.47
C ARG A 30 0.49 -13.11 -10.97
N PRO A 31 -0.35 -12.11 -11.32
CA PRO A 31 -0.68 -11.83 -12.72
C PRO A 31 0.58 -11.41 -13.49
N HIS A 32 0.51 -11.53 -14.82
CA HIS A 32 1.53 -10.97 -15.70
C HIS A 32 1.62 -9.46 -15.45
N THR A 33 2.85 -8.93 -15.34
CA THR A 33 3.14 -7.56 -14.88
C THR A 33 2.70 -6.51 -15.90
N TRP A 34 1.43 -6.12 -15.83
CA TRP A 34 0.97 -4.84 -16.35
C TRP A 34 0.80 -3.89 -15.16
N TRP A 35 1.30 -2.67 -15.32
CA TRP A 35 1.14 -1.60 -14.36
C TRP A 35 -0.01 -0.71 -14.81
N PHE A 36 -0.78 -0.24 -13.82
CA PHE A 36 -1.96 0.55 -14.05
C PHE A 36 -1.84 1.89 -13.33
N VAL A 37 -2.58 2.86 -13.83
CA VAL A 37 -2.82 4.17 -13.21
C VAL A 37 -4.32 4.31 -12.97
N GLU A 38 -4.70 5.30 -12.17
CA GLU A 38 -6.09 5.59 -11.80
C GLU A 38 -6.60 6.81 -12.59
N PRO A 39 -7.34 6.63 -13.70
CA PRO A 39 -7.72 7.74 -14.58
C PRO A 39 -8.61 8.78 -13.90
N GLN A 40 -9.33 8.39 -12.85
CA GLN A 40 -10.16 9.28 -12.02
C GLN A 40 -9.36 10.38 -11.31
N LEU A 41 -8.03 10.30 -11.28
CA LEU A 41 -7.16 11.38 -10.78
C LEU A 41 -6.85 12.45 -11.83
N ILE A 42 -7.10 12.17 -13.13
CA ILE A 42 -6.72 13.02 -14.26
C ILE A 42 -7.85 14.00 -14.61
N GLY A 43 -7.81 15.20 -14.02
CA GLY A 43 -8.76 16.27 -14.36
C GLY A 43 -10.23 15.84 -14.21
N LYS A 44 -11.13 16.42 -15.02
CA LYS A 44 -12.54 16.00 -15.08
C LYS A 44 -12.72 15.00 -16.21
N ASN A 45 -13.01 13.75 -15.87
CA ASN A 45 -13.36 12.70 -16.83
C ASN A 45 -14.37 11.72 -16.22
N ASN A 46 -14.87 10.78 -17.03
CA ASN A 46 -15.90 9.81 -16.64
C ASN A 46 -15.37 8.36 -16.50
N LEU A 47 -14.06 8.15 -16.58
CA LEU A 47 -13.44 6.85 -16.43
C LEU A 47 -13.44 6.46 -14.95
N LYS A 48 -13.77 5.20 -14.67
CA LYS A 48 -14.00 4.70 -13.30
C LYS A 48 -13.12 3.52 -12.93
N ASP A 49 -12.41 2.96 -13.90
CA ASP A 49 -11.63 1.75 -13.76
C ASP A 49 -10.16 2.09 -13.99
N MET A 50 -9.27 1.41 -13.26
CA MET A 50 -7.83 1.50 -13.51
C MET A 50 -7.50 1.14 -14.96
N GLU A 51 -6.48 1.77 -15.52
CA GLU A 51 -6.10 1.54 -16.92
C GLU A 51 -4.60 1.70 -17.12
N ARG A 52 -4.08 1.13 -18.20
CA ARG A 52 -2.69 1.27 -18.63
C ARG A 52 -2.49 2.66 -19.23
N GLU A 53 -1.34 3.26 -18.94
CA GLU A 53 -0.92 4.55 -19.50
C GLU A 53 -1.03 4.58 -21.04
N THR A 54 -0.63 3.49 -21.72
CA THR A 54 -0.72 3.39 -23.19
C THR A 54 -2.16 3.47 -23.69
N VAL A 55 -3.11 2.86 -22.99
CA VAL A 55 -4.53 2.89 -23.40
C VAL A 55 -5.11 4.29 -23.18
N LEU A 56 -4.75 4.94 -22.07
CA LEU A 56 -5.16 6.32 -21.81
C LEU A 56 -4.66 7.30 -22.88
N ILE A 57 -3.42 7.11 -23.33
CA ILE A 57 -2.82 7.94 -24.38
C ILE A 57 -3.44 7.63 -25.75
N ASP A 58 -3.43 6.37 -26.15
CA ASP A 58 -3.80 5.99 -27.51
C ASP A 58 -5.32 6.10 -27.76
N GLN A 59 -6.14 5.73 -26.78
CA GLN A 59 -7.59 5.61 -26.94
C GLN A 59 -8.35 6.77 -26.31
N HIS A 60 -7.93 7.21 -25.11
CA HIS A 60 -8.62 8.29 -24.38
C HIS A 60 -8.02 9.67 -24.61
N LYS A 61 -6.92 9.76 -25.37
CA LYS A 61 -6.28 11.01 -25.81
C LYS A 61 -5.75 11.89 -24.67
N PHE A 62 -5.47 11.29 -23.51
CA PHE A 62 -4.67 11.97 -22.50
C PHE A 62 -3.21 12.07 -22.97
N THR A 63 -2.54 13.14 -22.57
CA THR A 63 -1.10 13.27 -22.71
C THR A 63 -0.40 12.60 -21.52
N LEU A 64 0.85 12.18 -21.71
CA LEU A 64 1.65 11.65 -20.59
C LEU A 64 1.80 12.69 -19.47
N GLU A 65 1.95 13.97 -19.82
CA GLU A 65 2.10 15.04 -18.83
C GLU A 65 0.84 15.23 -17.98
N GLU A 66 -0.36 15.14 -18.54
CA GLU A 66 -1.62 15.16 -17.74
C GLU A 66 -1.68 14.00 -16.74
N ILE A 67 -1.22 12.81 -17.13
CA ILE A 67 -1.14 11.65 -16.21
C ILE A 67 -0.12 11.95 -15.11
N LYS A 68 1.06 12.44 -15.47
CA LYS A 68 2.15 12.79 -14.56
C LYS A 68 1.79 13.90 -13.56
N GLU A 69 0.99 14.88 -13.95
CA GLU A 69 0.50 15.91 -13.04
C GLU A 69 -0.44 15.32 -11.97
N SER A 70 -1.16 14.26 -12.30
CA SER A 70 -2.15 13.66 -11.39
C SER A 70 -1.58 12.66 -10.40
N GLN A 71 -0.57 11.87 -10.81
CA GLN A 71 -0.08 10.70 -10.08
C GLN A 71 1.31 10.24 -10.56
N ALA A 72 1.86 9.23 -9.89
CA ALA A 72 3.05 8.52 -10.36
C ALA A 72 2.75 7.70 -11.64
N VAL A 73 3.73 7.65 -12.54
CA VAL A 73 3.70 6.83 -13.75
C VAL A 73 4.82 5.79 -13.71
N LEU A 74 4.78 4.80 -14.60
CA LEU A 74 5.74 3.68 -14.58
C LEU A 74 7.19 4.16 -14.77
N GLU A 75 7.38 5.23 -15.54
CA GLU A 75 8.66 5.90 -15.74
C GLU A 75 9.31 6.34 -14.42
N ASP A 76 8.51 6.82 -13.45
CA ASP A 76 9.02 7.29 -12.16
C ASP A 76 9.67 6.17 -11.34
N TYR A 77 9.33 4.91 -11.64
CA TYR A 77 9.88 3.72 -10.98
C TYR A 77 10.92 2.98 -11.83
N ASN A 78 11.32 3.51 -12.98
CA ASN A 78 12.32 2.88 -13.83
C ASN A 78 13.73 3.18 -13.33
N LYS A 79 14.62 2.18 -13.48
CA LYS A 79 16.06 2.28 -13.17
C LYS A 79 16.39 2.75 -11.75
N MET A 80 15.47 2.57 -10.80
CA MET A 80 15.77 2.82 -9.38
C MET A 80 16.87 1.86 -8.93
N THR A 81 17.92 2.38 -8.30
CA THR A 81 19.02 1.56 -7.78
C THR A 81 18.74 1.19 -6.34
N GLY A 82 18.72 -0.12 -6.03
CA GLY A 82 18.48 -0.63 -4.68
C GLY A 82 17.06 -0.46 -4.15
N LEU A 83 16.11 -0.07 -5.00
CA LEU A 83 14.69 0.08 -4.64
C LEU A 83 13.81 -0.78 -5.54
N ASP A 84 12.76 -1.33 -4.96
CA ASP A 84 11.68 -2.03 -5.62
C ASP A 84 10.39 -1.21 -5.63
N ARG A 85 9.44 -1.66 -6.46
CA ARG A 85 8.04 -1.23 -6.44
C ARG A 85 7.30 -1.96 -5.31
N GLY A 86 7.42 -1.44 -4.08
CA GLY A 86 6.83 -2.02 -2.88
C GLY A 86 5.31 -1.83 -2.85
N HIS A 87 4.54 -2.89 -2.60
CA HIS A 87 3.08 -2.83 -2.56
C HIS A 87 2.61 -2.56 -1.13
N LEU A 88 1.61 -1.70 -0.93
CA LEU A 88 0.95 -1.57 0.37
C LEU A 88 -0.18 -2.58 0.56
N SER A 89 -0.98 -2.82 -0.49
CA SER A 89 -1.90 -3.96 -0.61
C SER A 89 -1.22 -5.07 -1.41
N PRO A 90 -0.75 -6.16 -0.78
CA PRO A 90 0.02 -7.19 -1.47
C PRO A 90 -0.86 -8.13 -2.30
N SER A 91 -0.41 -8.47 -3.51
CA SER A 91 -1.10 -9.45 -4.37
C SER A 91 -1.30 -10.82 -3.68
N GLY A 92 -0.39 -11.21 -2.79
CA GLY A 92 -0.49 -12.45 -2.01
C GLY A 92 -1.70 -12.50 -1.07
N HIS A 93 -2.21 -11.33 -0.66
CA HIS A 93 -3.33 -11.21 0.28
C HIS A 93 -4.71 -11.21 -0.39
N GLN A 94 -4.74 -11.31 -1.72
CA GLN A 94 -5.95 -11.21 -2.54
C GLN A 94 -6.44 -12.58 -3.04
N ASN A 95 -7.77 -12.72 -3.19
CA ASN A 95 -8.44 -14.00 -3.41
C ASN A 95 -8.62 -14.40 -4.88
N SER A 96 -8.72 -13.43 -5.78
CA SER A 96 -9.03 -13.64 -7.20
C SER A 96 -7.96 -13.04 -8.09
N ARG A 97 -7.90 -13.47 -9.35
CA ARG A 97 -7.01 -12.87 -10.35
C ARG A 97 -7.28 -11.37 -10.53
N GLU A 98 -8.54 -10.95 -10.53
CA GLU A 98 -8.91 -9.53 -10.62
C GLU A 98 -8.41 -8.75 -9.41
N SER A 99 -8.68 -9.21 -8.18
CA SER A 99 -8.20 -8.57 -6.96
C SER A 99 -6.67 -8.50 -6.92
N LYS A 100 -5.99 -9.55 -7.41
CA LYS A 100 -4.53 -9.56 -7.55
C LYS A 100 -4.04 -8.52 -8.57
N THR A 101 -4.70 -8.39 -9.72
CA THR A 101 -4.36 -7.38 -10.74
C THR A 101 -4.58 -5.96 -10.22
N ALA A 102 -5.65 -5.72 -9.45
CA ALA A 102 -5.93 -4.41 -8.87
C ALA A 102 -4.81 -3.86 -7.98
N THR A 103 -3.99 -4.74 -7.37
CA THR A 103 -2.85 -4.31 -6.54
C THR A 103 -1.68 -3.72 -7.32
N PHE A 104 -1.69 -3.79 -8.66
CA PHE A 104 -0.64 -3.28 -9.54
C PHE A 104 -0.91 -1.86 -10.06
N THR A 105 -1.82 -1.11 -9.42
CA THR A 105 -1.95 0.32 -9.68
C THR A 105 -0.83 1.06 -8.95
N LEU A 106 -0.22 2.05 -9.59
CA LEU A 106 0.89 2.80 -9.01
C LEU A 106 0.48 3.63 -7.80
N THR A 107 -0.81 3.89 -7.63
CA THR A 107 -1.36 4.47 -6.40
C THR A 107 -1.22 3.57 -5.19
N ASN A 108 -0.96 2.27 -5.34
CA ASN A 108 -0.70 1.32 -4.26
C ASN A 108 0.80 1.06 -4.02
N ILE A 109 1.68 1.78 -4.73
CA ILE A 109 3.12 1.50 -4.78
C ILE A 109 3.93 2.61 -4.13
N VAL A 110 5.00 2.22 -3.44
CA VAL A 110 6.03 3.11 -2.94
C VAL A 110 7.43 2.64 -3.37
N PRO A 111 8.43 3.53 -3.49
CA PRO A 111 9.83 3.12 -3.57
C PRO A 111 10.25 2.48 -2.25
N GLN A 112 10.45 1.17 -2.24
CA GLN A 112 10.82 0.41 -1.05
C GLN A 112 12.22 -0.15 -1.21
N ASP A 113 13.05 -0.12 -0.15
CA ASP A 113 14.38 -0.72 -0.22
C ASP A 113 14.30 -2.21 -0.58
N SER A 114 15.06 -2.64 -1.60
CA SER A 114 14.95 -4.00 -2.14
C SER A 114 15.32 -5.06 -1.09
N SER A 115 16.20 -4.75 -0.15
CA SER A 115 16.57 -5.70 0.92
C SER A 115 15.43 -5.89 1.92
N LEU A 116 14.72 -4.82 2.26
CA LEU A 116 13.54 -4.87 3.13
C LEU A 116 12.36 -5.53 2.42
N ASN A 117 12.04 -5.08 1.20
CA ASN A 117 10.91 -5.57 0.39
C ASN A 117 10.99 -7.08 0.17
N ASN A 118 12.15 -7.60 -0.25
CA ASN A 118 12.32 -9.05 -0.48
C ASN A 118 12.67 -9.83 0.81
N GLY A 119 13.03 -9.12 1.88
CA GLY A 119 13.50 -9.68 3.14
C GLY A 119 12.43 -9.68 4.23
N GLN A 120 12.66 -8.89 5.29
CA GLN A 120 11.83 -8.91 6.50
C GLN A 120 10.41 -8.42 6.26
N TRP A 121 10.19 -7.48 5.32
CA TRP A 121 8.83 -7.05 4.99
C TRP A 121 8.03 -8.15 4.31
N ASN A 122 8.60 -8.81 3.29
CA ASN A 122 7.98 -10.00 2.70
C ASN A 122 7.78 -11.12 3.73
N ASN A 123 8.72 -11.35 4.66
CA ASN A 123 8.52 -12.31 5.75
C ASN A 123 7.33 -11.93 6.64
N TYR A 124 7.15 -10.66 6.97
CA TYR A 124 5.99 -10.17 7.71
C TYR A 124 4.70 -10.46 6.95
N GLU A 125 4.64 -10.14 5.66
CA GLU A 125 3.49 -10.40 4.80
C GLU A 125 3.15 -11.89 4.71
N VAL A 126 4.13 -12.76 4.41
CA VAL A 126 3.86 -14.17 4.11
C VAL A 126 3.86 -15.09 5.33
N ARG A 127 4.29 -14.61 6.51
CA ARG A 127 4.33 -15.43 7.75
C ARG A 127 3.52 -14.80 8.88
N MET A 128 3.74 -13.53 9.20
CA MET A 128 3.13 -12.90 10.36
C MET A 128 1.65 -12.61 10.15
N ILE A 129 1.27 -11.99 9.02
CA ILE A 129 -0.14 -11.72 8.70
C ILE A 129 -0.98 -13.02 8.70
N PRO A 130 -0.59 -14.11 8.01
CA PRO A 130 -1.33 -15.37 8.08
C PRO A 130 -1.44 -15.94 9.50
N LYS A 131 -0.36 -15.91 10.28
CA LYS A 131 -0.33 -16.40 11.65
C LYS A 131 -1.30 -15.62 12.54
N MET A 132 -1.30 -14.29 12.46
CA MET A 132 -2.16 -13.42 13.25
C MET A 132 -3.62 -13.50 12.81
N SER A 133 -3.86 -13.76 11.53
CA SER A 133 -5.20 -13.95 10.94
C SER A 133 -5.82 -15.33 11.23
N LYS A 134 -5.08 -16.25 11.85
CA LYS A 134 -5.57 -17.62 12.11
C LYS A 134 -6.74 -17.61 13.09
N GLY A 135 -7.86 -18.19 12.65
CA GLY A 135 -9.11 -18.29 13.44
C GLY A 135 -9.94 -17.02 13.44
N CYS A 136 -9.62 -16.05 12.59
CA CYS A 136 -10.43 -14.86 12.35
C CYS A 136 -11.47 -15.15 11.27
N THR A 137 -12.70 -14.68 11.45
CA THR A 137 -13.73 -14.66 10.40
C THR A 137 -13.35 -13.63 9.32
N THR A 138 -12.85 -12.48 9.74
CA THR A 138 -12.38 -11.41 8.85
C THR A 138 -11.16 -10.75 9.48
N THR A 139 -10.16 -10.45 8.67
CA THR A 139 -9.02 -9.63 9.07
C THR A 139 -8.95 -8.41 8.19
N TYR A 140 -9.12 -7.23 8.78
CA TYR A 140 -8.86 -5.95 8.11
C TYR A 140 -7.39 -5.60 8.29
N VAL A 141 -6.75 -5.11 7.22
CA VAL A 141 -5.37 -4.67 7.25
C VAL A 141 -5.28 -3.26 6.68
N ILE A 142 -4.50 -2.41 7.34
CA ILE A 142 -4.11 -1.10 6.84
C ILE A 142 -2.59 -1.11 6.76
N THR A 143 -2.05 -0.88 5.58
CA THR A 143 -0.60 -0.75 5.37
C THR A 143 -0.34 0.65 4.84
N GLY A 144 0.62 1.35 5.42
CA GLY A 144 0.94 2.73 5.09
C GLY A 144 2.42 3.01 4.98
N ALA A 145 2.72 4.21 4.54
CA ALA A 145 4.07 4.71 4.37
C ALA A 145 4.18 6.10 4.99
N VAL A 146 5.20 6.30 5.82
CA VAL A 146 5.55 7.62 6.34
C VAL A 146 6.45 8.28 5.32
N PRO A 147 6.10 9.47 4.78
CA PRO A 147 6.96 10.19 3.85
C PRO A 147 8.38 10.37 4.37
N GLY A 148 9.36 10.29 3.46
CA GLY A 148 10.75 10.60 3.76
C GLY A 148 11.09 12.05 3.44
N ASN A 149 12.22 12.50 3.99
CA ASN A 149 12.78 13.84 3.74
C ASN A 149 13.93 13.82 2.73
N SER A 150 14.26 12.65 2.16
CA SER A 150 15.26 12.53 1.10
C SER A 150 14.72 13.02 -0.23
N ASP A 151 15.61 13.23 -1.19
CA ASP A 151 15.24 13.56 -2.57
C ASP A 151 14.23 12.57 -3.14
N ALA A 152 13.31 13.09 -3.94
CA ALA A 152 12.33 12.28 -4.64
C ALA A 152 13.03 11.38 -5.66
N VAL A 153 12.59 10.12 -5.74
CA VAL A 153 13.04 9.17 -6.75
C VAL A 153 12.65 9.69 -8.12
N ASN A 154 13.63 9.73 -9.02
CA ASN A 154 13.50 10.31 -10.36
C ASN A 154 12.90 11.74 -10.33
N GLY A 155 13.12 12.48 -9.24
CA GLY A 155 12.65 13.86 -9.06
C GLY A 155 11.14 14.03 -8.84
N ARG A 156 10.37 12.93 -8.72
CA ARG A 156 8.90 13.01 -8.68
C ARG A 156 8.24 12.22 -7.56
N VAL A 157 8.71 11.01 -7.25
CA VAL A 157 8.05 10.13 -6.27
C VAL A 157 8.80 10.15 -4.95
N ASN A 158 8.12 10.47 -3.85
CA ASN A 158 8.74 10.47 -2.53
C ASN A 158 9.20 9.06 -2.15
N ARG A 159 10.43 8.94 -1.65
CA ARG A 159 10.88 7.73 -0.97
C ARG A 159 10.42 7.81 0.49
N PRO A 160 9.55 6.90 0.96
CA PRO A 160 9.13 6.91 2.37
C PRO A 160 10.30 6.62 3.31
N SER A 161 10.25 7.18 4.51
CA SER A 161 11.18 6.89 5.60
C SER A 161 10.85 5.58 6.29
N HIS A 162 9.56 5.25 6.42
CA HIS A 162 9.07 4.05 7.08
C HIS A 162 7.93 3.41 6.31
N ILE A 163 7.82 2.09 6.41
CA ILE A 163 6.64 1.31 6.03
C ILE A 163 6.04 0.73 7.30
N TRP A 164 4.71 0.75 7.41
CA TRP A 164 4.00 0.20 8.57
C TRP A 164 2.75 -0.56 8.15
N SER A 165 2.29 -1.47 9.00
CA SER A 165 1.09 -2.25 8.79
C SER A 165 0.37 -2.51 10.11
N ALA A 166 -0.95 -2.44 10.10
CA ALA A 166 -1.80 -2.75 11.23
C ALA A 166 -2.85 -3.76 10.81
N GLY A 167 -3.12 -4.73 11.67
CA GLY A 167 -4.16 -5.75 11.45
C GLY A 167 -5.19 -5.75 12.55
N CYS A 168 -6.46 -5.95 12.18
CA CYS A 168 -7.55 -6.16 13.11
C CYS A 168 -8.36 -7.39 12.73
N CYS A 169 -8.37 -8.38 13.63
CA CYS A 169 -9.00 -9.67 13.44
C CYS A 169 -10.33 -9.74 14.20
N LEU A 170 -11.38 -10.10 13.48
CA LEU A 170 -12.72 -10.28 13.98
C LEU A 170 -13.05 -11.77 14.06
N VAL A 171 -13.79 -12.16 15.10
CA VAL A 171 -14.47 -13.46 15.18
C VAL A 171 -15.97 -13.20 15.22
N GLY A 172 -16.68 -13.63 14.18
CA GLY A 172 -17.98 -13.06 13.85
C GLY A 172 -17.84 -11.57 13.56
N ALA A 173 -18.62 -10.74 14.26
CA ALA A 173 -18.56 -9.28 14.16
C ALA A 173 -17.67 -8.63 15.24
N GLN A 174 -17.11 -9.40 16.17
CA GLN A 174 -16.43 -8.86 17.35
C GLN A 174 -14.91 -8.79 17.15
N PRO A 175 -14.27 -7.61 17.34
CA PRO A 175 -12.82 -7.47 17.34
C PRO A 175 -12.19 -8.32 18.45
N LYS A 176 -11.38 -9.31 18.08
CA LYS A 176 -10.77 -10.24 19.03
C LYS A 176 -9.30 -9.93 19.32
N ARG A 177 -8.57 -9.48 18.30
CA ARG A 177 -7.15 -9.12 18.43
C ARG A 177 -6.78 -8.08 17.38
N ALA A 178 -5.77 -7.29 17.68
CA ALA A 178 -5.13 -6.40 16.72
C ALA A 178 -3.62 -6.38 16.95
N TRP A 179 -2.88 -5.88 15.97
CA TRP A 179 -1.44 -5.78 16.02
C TRP A 179 -0.95 -4.69 15.07
N GLY A 180 0.30 -4.28 15.27
CA GLY A 180 1.02 -3.37 14.40
C GLY A 180 2.39 -3.93 14.01
N ALA A 181 2.97 -3.38 12.97
CA ALA A 181 4.36 -3.55 12.60
C ALA A 181 4.88 -2.29 11.89
N ILE A 182 6.16 -1.99 12.07
CA ILE A 182 6.83 -0.86 11.42
C ILE A 182 8.27 -1.24 11.05
N ALA A 183 8.76 -0.65 9.96
CA ALA A 183 10.13 -0.81 9.48
C ALA A 183 10.65 0.51 8.93
N GLU A 184 11.90 0.86 9.26
CA GLU A 184 12.64 1.91 8.54
C GLU A 184 12.94 1.42 7.11
N ASN A 185 12.61 2.23 6.10
CA ASN A 185 12.69 1.86 4.68
C ASN A 185 14.14 1.84 4.13
N ASN A 186 15.14 1.75 5.00
CA ASN A 186 16.55 1.55 4.67
C ASN A 186 17.19 0.47 5.56
N LYS A 187 16.40 -0.20 6.40
CA LYS A 187 16.84 -1.30 7.27
C LYS A 187 16.00 -2.52 6.98
N ASN A 188 16.65 -3.66 6.78
CA ASN A 188 15.97 -4.93 6.60
C ASN A 188 15.55 -5.53 7.96
N GLU A 189 14.70 -4.81 8.68
CA GLU A 189 14.24 -5.14 10.03
C GLU A 189 12.78 -4.70 10.20
N VAL A 190 11.97 -5.55 10.84
CA VAL A 190 10.55 -5.26 11.14
C VAL A 190 10.35 -5.36 12.64
N GLU A 191 9.91 -4.27 13.25
CA GLU A 191 9.46 -4.22 14.64
C GLU A 191 7.99 -4.64 14.69
N ASN A 192 7.66 -5.67 15.48
CA ASN A 192 6.28 -6.08 15.72
C ASN A 192 5.77 -5.42 17.00
N LEU A 193 4.61 -4.78 16.91
CA LEU A 193 4.06 -3.91 17.96
C LEU A 193 2.63 -4.30 18.32
N LYS A 194 2.19 -3.87 19.49
CA LYS A 194 0.76 -3.73 19.77
C LYS A 194 0.16 -2.62 18.89
N LEU A 195 -1.16 -2.65 18.70
CA LEU A 195 -1.81 -1.62 17.88
C LEU A 195 -1.62 -0.22 18.49
N GLY A 196 -1.74 -0.07 19.82
CA GLY A 196 -1.54 1.23 20.48
C GLY A 196 -0.11 1.75 20.35
N GLU A 197 0.88 0.87 20.49
CA GLU A 197 2.30 1.25 20.33
C GLU A 197 2.60 1.73 18.90
N LEU A 198 1.99 1.09 17.90
CA LEU A 198 2.10 1.58 16.52
C LEU A 198 1.44 2.96 16.36
N GLU A 199 0.27 3.19 16.94
CA GLU A 199 -0.40 4.50 16.90
C GLU A 199 0.45 5.61 17.55
N ASP A 200 1.09 5.31 18.67
CA ASP A 200 2.00 6.23 19.35
C ASP A 200 3.21 6.56 18.46
N ARG A 201 3.88 5.55 17.91
CA ARG A 201 4.99 5.72 16.96
C ARG A 201 4.60 6.55 15.74
N LEU A 202 3.45 6.26 15.14
CA LEU A 202 2.97 7.00 13.98
C LEU A 202 2.64 8.45 14.35
N SER A 203 2.10 8.69 15.55
CA SER A 203 1.80 10.06 16.01
C SER A 203 3.07 10.90 16.12
N GLU A 204 4.19 10.32 16.61
CA GLU A 204 5.50 10.98 16.60
C GLU A 204 5.98 11.26 15.16
N LEU A 205 5.94 10.25 14.29
CA LEU A 205 6.41 10.34 12.90
C LEU A 205 5.61 11.31 12.03
N TYR A 206 4.32 11.53 12.32
CA TYR A 206 3.48 12.51 11.64
C TYR A 206 3.43 13.89 12.32
N GLY A 207 4.45 14.21 13.13
CA GLY A 207 4.62 15.55 13.71
C GLY A 207 3.71 15.82 14.90
N GLY A 208 3.48 14.81 15.75
CA GLY A 208 2.69 14.92 16.99
C GLY A 208 1.17 14.92 16.77
N LYS A 209 0.70 14.63 15.56
CA LYS A 209 -0.74 14.49 15.29
C LYS A 209 -1.21 13.13 15.77
N THR A 210 -2.32 13.10 16.51
CA THR A 210 -2.94 11.86 16.94
C THR A 210 -3.32 10.99 15.75
N VAL A 211 -2.79 9.77 15.71
CA VAL A 211 -3.17 8.74 14.74
C VAL A 211 -4.08 7.73 15.43
N THR A 212 -5.24 7.49 14.86
CA THR A 212 -6.17 6.45 15.31
C THR A 212 -6.59 5.57 14.14
N LEU A 213 -6.25 4.29 14.23
CA LEU A 213 -6.52 3.24 13.25
C LEU A 213 -7.80 2.49 13.60
N PHE A 214 -8.47 1.96 12.57
CA PHE A 214 -9.73 1.22 12.71
C PHE A 214 -10.82 1.96 13.50
N ASN A 215 -10.79 3.30 13.50
CA ASN A 215 -11.74 4.15 14.23
C ASN A 215 -11.92 3.71 15.71
N ASN A 216 -10.83 3.38 16.40
CA ASN A 216 -10.87 2.91 17.79
C ASN A 216 -11.62 1.59 18.06
N ALA A 217 -12.06 0.87 17.02
CA ALA A 217 -12.88 -0.33 17.18
C ALA A 217 -12.08 -1.56 17.66
N CYS A 218 -10.77 -1.60 17.43
CA CYS A 218 -9.94 -2.78 17.70
C CYS A 218 -9.11 -2.65 18.99
N PRO A 219 -8.71 -3.76 19.65
CA PRO A 219 -7.94 -3.67 20.90
C PRO A 219 -6.57 -3.00 20.71
N ARG A 220 -6.14 -2.15 21.66
CA ARG A 220 -4.82 -1.48 21.63
C ARG A 220 -3.72 -2.24 22.38
N GLN A 221 -4.10 -3.16 23.27
CA GLN A 221 -3.21 -3.87 24.18
C GLN A 221 -2.72 -5.23 23.65
#